data_AF-A0A1I6KJ06-F1
#
_entry.id   AF-A0A1I6KJ06-F1
#
_cell.length_a   1.000
_cell.length_b   1.000
_cell.length_c   1.000
_cell.angle_alpha   90.00
_cell.angle_beta   90.00
_cell.angle_gamma   90.00
#
_symmetry.space_group_name_H-M   'P 1'
#
loop_
_entity.id
_entity.type
_entity.pdbx_description
1 polymer ?
#
loop_
_entity_poly.entity_id
_entity_poly.type
_entity_poly.pdbx_seq_one_letter_code
_entity_poly.pdbx_strand_id
1 'polypeptide(L)'
;MAEYELEDLGPVDYLVIEFPAGHQTFAGEIAAELAKLVDAGTIRLVDAVVLAKGDDGVVAAVELADAGDLSPLVQLEADLAELLAADEVIQLADSMTPGSVAAVIVYENVWAGPFAASVRRAGGQLVATGRIPIQAIIASIEADASAAEADA
;
A
#
# COMPACT_ATOMS: atom_id res chain seq x y z
N MET A 1 15.41 -20.74 10.21
CA MET A 1 14.89 -19.37 10.06
C MET A 1 16.09 -18.50 9.80
N ALA A 2 16.23 -17.97 8.59
CA ALA A 2 17.28 -17.01 8.30
C ALA A 2 17.01 -15.79 9.18
N GLU A 3 18.05 -15.34 9.88
CA GLU A 3 18.12 -14.06 10.56
C GLU A 3 17.66 -13.01 9.53
N TYR A 4 16.50 -12.39 9.73
CA TYR A 4 16.04 -11.30 8.87
C TYR A 4 16.94 -10.12 9.22
N GLU A 5 18.11 -10.06 8.58
CA GLU A 5 19.07 -8.98 8.78
C GLU A 5 18.32 -7.67 8.55
N LEU A 6 18.30 -6.79 9.55
CA LEU A 6 17.63 -5.48 9.48
C LEU A 6 18.10 -4.68 8.24
N GLU A 7 19.25 -5.04 7.70
CA GLU A 7 19.82 -4.48 6.48
C GLU A 7 19.02 -4.82 5.21
N ASP A 8 18.27 -5.92 5.18
CA ASP A 8 17.49 -6.34 4.00
C ASP A 8 16.01 -5.94 4.07
N LEU A 9 15.62 -5.11 5.05
CA LEU A 9 14.28 -4.55 5.11
C LEU A 9 14.02 -3.60 3.94
N GLY A 10 12.92 -3.84 3.23
CA GLY A 10 12.40 -2.94 2.22
C GLY A 10 11.68 -1.73 2.83
N PRO A 11 11.42 -0.68 2.03
CA PRO A 11 10.55 0.40 2.44
C PRO A 11 9.12 -0.10 2.62
N VAL A 12 8.45 0.42 3.64
CA VAL A 12 7.03 0.16 3.93
C VAL A 12 6.19 1.27 3.28
N ASP A 13 5.19 0.85 2.51
CA ASP A 13 4.18 1.71 1.92
C ASP A 13 2.82 1.41 2.55
N TYR A 14 1.90 2.38 2.46
CA TYR A 14 0.50 2.17 2.77
C TYR A 14 -0.41 2.62 1.61
N LEU A 15 -1.61 2.05 1.57
CA LEU A 15 -2.69 2.43 0.66
C LEU A 15 -3.97 2.60 1.48
N VAL A 16 -4.72 3.67 1.21
CA VAL A 16 -6.09 3.85 1.69
C VAL A 16 -7.02 3.75 0.48
N ILE A 17 -7.90 2.77 0.48
CA ILE A 17 -8.81 2.47 -0.62
C ILE A 17 -10.23 2.70 -0.12
N GLU A 18 -10.81 3.83 -0.49
CA GLU A 18 -12.18 4.21 -0.12
C GLU A 18 -13.22 3.61 -1.09
N PHE A 19 -14.29 3.09 -0.53
CA PHE A 19 -15.48 2.61 -1.22
C PHE A 19 -16.69 3.48 -0.85
N PRO A 20 -17.47 3.95 -1.85
CA PRO A 20 -18.74 4.62 -1.59
C PRO A 20 -19.73 3.72 -0.83
N ALA A 21 -20.65 4.36 -0.10
CA ALA A 21 -21.75 3.66 0.57
C ALA A 21 -22.49 2.70 -0.41
N GLY A 22 -22.71 1.46 0.05
CA GLY A 22 -23.39 0.43 -0.74
C GLY A 22 -22.55 -0.26 -1.84
N HIS A 23 -21.27 0.10 -2.00
CA HIS A 23 -20.37 -0.47 -3.02
C HIS A 23 -19.22 -1.28 -2.41
N GLN A 24 -19.53 -2.10 -1.39
CA GLN A 24 -18.53 -2.87 -0.63
C GLN A 24 -18.05 -4.15 -1.37
N THR A 25 -18.45 -4.36 -2.62
CA THR A 25 -18.27 -5.65 -3.33
C THR A 25 -16.88 -5.88 -3.93
N PHE A 26 -15.86 -5.09 -3.53
CA PHE A 26 -14.54 -5.08 -4.18
C PHE A 26 -13.46 -5.91 -3.47
N ALA A 27 -13.79 -6.55 -2.35
CA ALA A 27 -12.86 -7.27 -1.48
C ALA A 27 -12.10 -8.42 -2.18
N GLY A 28 -12.79 -9.26 -2.95
CA GLY A 28 -12.22 -10.53 -3.42
C GLY A 28 -11.13 -10.40 -4.49
N GLU A 29 -11.35 -9.57 -5.52
CA GLU A 29 -10.36 -9.38 -6.60
C GLU A 29 -9.10 -8.66 -6.10
N ILE A 30 -9.26 -7.64 -5.24
CA ILE A 30 -8.13 -6.94 -4.63
C ILE A 30 -7.31 -7.90 -3.77
N ALA A 31 -7.98 -8.68 -2.91
CA ALA A 31 -7.31 -9.65 -2.05
C ALA A 31 -6.54 -10.69 -2.86
N ALA A 32 -7.11 -11.17 -3.98
CA ALA A 32 -6.45 -12.13 -4.86
C ALA A 32 -5.19 -11.56 -5.53
N GLU A 33 -5.22 -10.31 -6.00
CA GLU A 33 -4.02 -9.66 -6.58
C GLU A 33 -2.94 -9.40 -5.53
N LEU A 34 -3.31 -8.99 -4.32
CA LEU A 34 -2.37 -8.84 -3.21
C LEU A 34 -1.72 -10.17 -2.84
N ALA A 35 -2.50 -11.25 -2.76
CA ALA A 35 -1.99 -12.59 -2.50
C ALA A 35 -0.94 -13.02 -3.54
N LYS A 36 -1.18 -12.76 -4.83
CA LYS A 36 -0.20 -13.04 -5.88
C LYS A 36 1.12 -12.29 -5.66
N LEU A 37 1.07 -11.03 -5.22
CA LEU A 37 2.27 -10.23 -4.96
C LEU A 37 3.06 -10.77 -3.75
N VAL A 38 2.36 -11.25 -2.72
CA VAL A 38 2.97 -11.88 -1.54
C VAL A 38 3.57 -13.24 -1.91
N ASP A 39 2.82 -14.08 -2.62
CA ASP A 39 3.29 -15.40 -3.10
C ASP A 39 4.50 -15.28 -4.02
N ALA A 40 4.56 -14.21 -4.83
CA ALA A 40 5.71 -13.91 -5.67
C ALA A 40 6.92 -13.35 -4.89
N GLY A 41 6.81 -13.12 -3.58
CA GLY A 41 7.84 -12.50 -2.75
C GLY A 41 8.15 -11.06 -3.15
N THR A 42 7.24 -10.39 -3.84
CA THR A 42 7.41 -9.00 -4.29
C THR A 42 7.14 -8.03 -3.15
N ILE A 43 6.07 -8.30 -2.41
CA ILE A 43 5.70 -7.56 -1.20
C ILE A 43 5.51 -8.52 -0.03
N ARG A 44 5.52 -7.98 1.18
CA ARG A 44 5.06 -8.67 2.38
C ARG A 44 3.96 -7.82 3.01
N LEU A 45 2.82 -8.44 3.28
CA LEU A 45 1.74 -7.76 4.01
C LEU A 45 2.19 -7.55 5.46
N VAL A 46 2.09 -6.31 5.94
CA VAL A 46 2.45 -5.92 7.30
C VAL A 46 1.19 -5.81 8.15
N ASP A 47 0.18 -5.10 7.65
CA ASP A 47 -1.08 -4.87 8.33
C ASP A 47 -2.20 -4.60 7.30
N ALA A 48 -3.43 -4.96 7.63
CA ALA A 48 -4.62 -4.66 6.84
C ALA A 48 -5.81 -4.41 7.77
N VAL A 49 -6.41 -3.22 7.67
CA VAL A 49 -7.55 -2.83 8.50
C VAL A 49 -8.65 -2.23 7.65
N VAL A 50 -9.89 -2.55 7.98
CA VAL A 50 -11.07 -1.92 7.38
C VAL A 50 -11.61 -0.88 8.36
N LEU A 51 -11.88 0.31 7.85
CA LEU A 51 -12.42 1.43 8.60
C LEU A 51 -13.79 1.79 8.03
N ALA A 52 -14.77 2.05 8.88
CA ALA A 52 -16.03 2.67 8.51
C ALA A 52 -16.11 4.06 9.15
N LYS A 53 -16.52 5.05 8.36
CA LYS A 53 -16.80 6.40 8.86
C LYS A 53 -18.30 6.64 8.85
N GLY A 54 -18.87 6.86 10.02
CA GLY A 54 -20.26 7.24 10.17
C GLY A 54 -20.56 8.60 9.54
N ASP A 55 -21.84 8.87 9.29
CA ASP A 55 -22.30 10.19 8.83
C ASP A 55 -22.04 11.30 9.86
N ASP A 56 -21.87 10.93 11.13
CA ASP A 56 -21.45 11.79 12.23
C ASP A 56 -19.93 12.06 12.25
N GLY A 57 -19.19 11.47 11.32
CA GLY A 57 -17.74 11.59 11.18
C GLY A 57 -16.94 10.69 12.13
N VAL A 58 -17.61 9.87 12.95
CA VAL A 58 -16.95 8.92 13.85
C VAL A 58 -16.37 7.76 13.04
N VAL A 59 -15.11 7.45 13.26
CA VAL A 59 -14.40 6.35 12.60
C VAL A 59 -14.36 5.15 13.55
N ALA A 60 -14.66 3.97 13.01
CA ALA A 60 -14.54 2.71 13.72
C ALA A 60 -13.83 1.67 12.83
N ALA A 61 -12.97 0.86 13.44
CA ALA A 61 -12.46 -0.34 12.78
C ALA A 61 -13.60 -1.36 12.64
N VAL A 62 -13.66 -1.98 11.47
CA VAL A 62 -14.58 -3.08 11.15
C VAL A 62 -13.75 -4.35 11.05
N GLU A 63 -14.26 -5.45 11.61
CA GLU A 63 -13.59 -6.73 11.45
C GLU A 63 -13.55 -7.12 9.97
N LEU A 64 -12.40 -7.62 9.49
CA LEU A 64 -12.23 -8.04 8.09
C LEU A 64 -13.29 -9.06 7.65
N ALA A 65 -13.76 -9.90 8.59
CA ALA A 65 -14.82 -10.88 8.35
C ALA A 65 -16.19 -10.26 8.04
N ASP A 66 -16.45 -9.05 8.54
CA ASP A 66 -17.70 -8.32 8.34
C ASP A 66 -17.67 -7.43 7.08
N ALA A 67 -16.47 -7.20 6.52
CA ALA A 67 -16.25 -6.34 5.36
C ALA A 67 -16.29 -7.06 4.00
N GLY A 68 -16.43 -8.40 3.98
CA GLY A 68 -16.52 -9.23 2.79
C GLY A 68 -15.62 -10.46 2.83
N ASP A 69 -15.41 -11.12 1.69
CA ASP A 69 -14.46 -12.24 1.59
C ASP A 69 -13.02 -11.73 1.48
N LEU A 70 -12.49 -11.27 2.61
CA LEU A 70 -11.10 -10.87 2.81
C LEU A 70 -10.27 -11.99 3.43
N SER A 71 -10.80 -13.22 3.42
CA SER A 71 -10.14 -14.42 3.96
C SER A 71 -8.69 -14.59 3.49
N PRO A 72 -8.32 -14.29 2.21
CA PRO A 72 -6.94 -14.35 1.78
C PRO A 72 -6.03 -13.35 2.50
N LEU A 73 -6.49 -12.14 2.80
CA LEU A 73 -5.69 -11.13 3.50
C LEU A 73 -5.48 -11.49 4.97
N VAL A 74 -6.53 -12.01 5.64
CA VAL A 74 -6.44 -12.50 7.02
C VAL A 74 -5.42 -13.65 7.15
N GLN A 75 -5.31 -14.51 6.13
CA GLN A 75 -4.31 -15.59 6.13
C GLN A 75 -2.88 -15.11 5.84
N LEU A 76 -2.74 -13.97 5.16
CA LEU A 76 -1.46 -13.34 4.82
C LEU A 76 -0.95 -12.40 5.92
N GLU A 77 -1.80 -12.08 6.90
CA GLU A 77 -1.46 -11.36 8.11
C GLU A 77 -0.51 -12.22 8.96
N ALA A 78 0.80 -12.11 8.70
CA ALA A 78 1.83 -12.91 9.35
C ALA A 78 2.77 -12.04 10.21
N ASP A 79 2.81 -12.35 11.51
CA ASP A 79 3.83 -12.08 12.54
C ASP A 79 4.46 -10.67 12.69
N LEU A 80 3.98 -9.66 11.96
CA LEU A 80 4.37 -8.25 12.16
C LEU A 80 3.24 -7.43 12.80
N ALA A 81 2.51 -8.06 13.73
CA ALA A 81 1.70 -7.35 14.70
C ALA A 81 2.63 -6.45 15.52
N GLU A 82 2.73 -5.15 15.18
CA GLU A 82 3.20 -4.02 16.01
C GLU A 82 3.72 -2.82 15.19
N LEU A 83 3.67 -2.80 13.85
CA LEU A 83 4.24 -1.67 13.09
C LEU A 83 3.36 -0.42 13.03
N LEU A 84 2.04 -0.54 13.16
CA LEU A 84 1.15 0.62 13.21
C LEU A 84 0.47 0.74 14.56
N ALA A 85 0.71 1.86 15.23
CA ALA A 85 -0.12 2.24 16.36
C ALA A 85 -1.53 2.55 15.82
N ALA A 86 -2.57 2.10 16.53
CA ALA A 86 -3.97 2.37 16.17
C ALA A 86 -4.25 3.87 15.93
N ASP A 87 -3.48 4.75 16.58
CA ASP A 87 -3.58 6.20 16.44
C ASP A 87 -3.12 6.72 15.05
N GLU A 88 -2.18 6.05 14.37
CA GLU A 88 -1.72 6.43 13.03
C GLU A 88 -2.74 6.01 11.95
N VAL A 89 -3.39 4.87 12.14
CA VAL A 89 -4.50 4.40 11.30
C VAL A 89 -5.69 5.37 11.37
N ILE A 90 -5.97 5.94 12.54
CA ILE A 90 -7.06 6.91 12.73
C ILE A 90 -6.79 8.22 11.99
N GLN A 91 -5.53 8.70 11.95
CA GLN A 91 -5.19 9.90 11.17
C GLN A 91 -5.41 9.70 9.66
N LEU A 92 -5.20 8.50 9.15
CA LEU A 92 -5.48 8.17 7.75
C LEU A 92 -6.99 8.25 7.42
N ALA A 93 -7.86 8.17 8.44
CA ALA A 93 -9.31 8.27 8.29
C ALA A 93 -9.84 9.71 8.20
N ASP A 94 -8.99 10.72 8.47
CA ASP A 94 -9.38 12.12 8.34
C ASP A 94 -9.78 12.47 6.89
N SER A 95 -9.11 11.85 5.91
CA SER A 95 -9.44 12.03 4.48
C SER A 95 -10.66 11.26 4.00
N MET A 96 -11.25 10.38 4.82
CA MET A 96 -12.43 9.61 4.43
C MET A 96 -13.68 10.49 4.36
N THR A 97 -14.50 10.22 3.36
CA THR A 97 -15.84 10.76 3.19
C THR A 97 -16.77 10.21 4.27
N PRO A 98 -17.60 11.03 4.96
CA PRO A 98 -18.63 10.51 5.87
C PRO A 98 -19.57 9.52 5.16
N GLY A 99 -19.92 8.43 5.85
CA GLY A 99 -20.73 7.34 5.30
C GLY A 99 -19.96 6.33 4.43
N SER A 100 -18.63 6.48 4.31
CA SER A 100 -17.79 5.58 3.51
C SER A 100 -17.18 4.45 4.34
N VAL A 101 -16.63 3.47 3.60
CA VAL A 101 -15.78 2.41 4.13
C VAL A 101 -14.44 2.49 3.41
N ALA A 102 -13.34 2.31 4.10
CA ALA A 102 -12.02 2.25 3.50
C ALA A 102 -11.23 1.03 3.98
N ALA A 103 -10.46 0.42 3.08
CA ALA A 103 -9.41 -0.52 3.44
C ALA A 103 -8.09 0.23 3.53
N VAL A 104 -7.38 0.06 4.64
CA VAL A 104 -5.99 0.50 4.80
C VAL A 104 -5.11 -0.73 4.72
N ILE A 105 -4.18 -0.74 3.78
CA ILE A 105 -3.24 -1.84 3.56
C ILE A 105 -1.84 -1.31 3.73
N VAL A 106 -1.03 -1.99 4.53
CA VAL A 106 0.35 -1.63 4.79
C VAL A 106 1.22 -2.80 4.44
N TYR A 107 2.25 -2.56 3.63
CA TYR A 107 3.06 -3.61 3.05
C TYR A 107 4.50 -3.15 2.87
N GLU A 108 5.41 -4.10 2.99
CA GLU A 108 6.82 -3.90 2.68
C GLU A 108 7.09 -4.26 1.22
N ASN A 109 7.88 -3.43 0.56
CA ASN A 109 8.46 -3.72 -0.75
C ASN A 109 9.70 -4.61 -0.60
N VAL A 110 9.50 -5.91 -0.40
CA VAL A 110 10.57 -6.91 -0.17
C VAL A 110 11.63 -6.87 -1.27
N TRP A 111 11.22 -6.64 -2.52
CA TRP A 111 12.13 -6.52 -3.66
C TRP A 111 13.22 -5.45 -3.48
N ALA A 112 12.92 -4.37 -2.76
CA ALA A 112 13.81 -3.21 -2.65
C ALA A 112 14.87 -3.35 -1.57
N GLY A 113 14.67 -4.23 -0.59
CA GLY A 113 15.61 -4.46 0.51
C GLY A 113 17.03 -4.81 0.03
N PRO A 114 17.20 -5.88 -0.78
CA PRO A 114 18.51 -6.28 -1.29
C PRO A 114 19.20 -5.19 -2.14
N PHE A 115 18.41 -4.42 -2.90
CA PHE A 115 18.93 -3.30 -3.67
C PHE A 115 19.46 -2.20 -2.76
N ALA A 116 18.66 -1.76 -1.78
CA ALA A 116 19.09 -0.74 -0.81
C ALA A 116 20.32 -1.18 -0.01
N ALA A 117 20.39 -2.47 0.38
CA ALA A 117 21.56 -3.05 1.03
C ALA A 117 22.80 -2.99 0.14
N SER A 118 22.65 -3.28 -1.16
CA SER A 118 23.76 -3.18 -2.12
C SER A 118 24.29 -1.75 -2.28
N VAL A 119 23.39 -0.75 -2.30
CA VAL A 119 23.77 0.67 -2.36
C VAL A 119 24.60 1.05 -1.14
N ARG A 120 24.17 0.66 0.07
CA ARG A 120 24.93 0.95 1.30
C ARG A 120 26.30 0.26 1.33
N ARG A 121 26.38 -1.00 0.88
CA ARG A 121 27.66 -1.72 0.77
C ARG A 121 28.62 -1.07 -0.24
N ALA A 122 28.09 -0.43 -1.28
CA ALA A 122 28.87 0.35 -2.24
C ALA A 122 29.29 1.73 -1.71
N GLY A 123 28.96 2.10 -0.47
CA GLY A 123 29.20 3.42 0.11
C GLY A 123 28.21 4.49 -0.38
N GLY A 124 27.15 4.09 -1.08
CA GLY A 124 26.06 4.98 -1.46
C GLY A 124 25.05 5.18 -0.33
N GLN A 125 24.24 6.23 -0.45
CA GLN A 125 23.15 6.52 0.47
C GLN A 125 21.88 6.77 -0.34
N LEU A 126 20.78 6.15 0.05
CA LEU A 126 19.46 6.49 -0.47
C LEU A 126 19.06 7.88 0.07
N VAL A 127 19.00 8.87 -0.82
CA VAL A 127 18.73 10.27 -0.42
C VAL A 127 17.26 10.65 -0.49
N ALA A 128 16.46 9.97 -1.32
CA ALA A 128 15.04 10.22 -1.48
C ALA A 128 14.32 8.96 -1.97
N THR A 129 13.06 8.82 -1.56
CA THR A 129 12.10 7.82 -2.05
C THR A 129 10.73 8.48 -2.19
N GLY A 130 9.92 8.04 -3.14
CA GLY A 130 8.60 8.60 -3.39
C GLY A 130 8.00 8.15 -4.71
N ARG A 131 6.76 8.58 -4.99
CA ARG A 131 6.07 8.32 -6.25
C ARG A 131 6.09 9.56 -7.13
N ILE A 132 6.41 9.38 -8.40
CA ILE A 132 6.24 10.42 -9.42
C ILE A 132 4.81 10.31 -9.97
N PRO A 133 4.00 11.38 -9.99
CA PRO A 133 2.64 11.33 -10.53
C PRO A 133 2.63 10.85 -11.98
N ILE A 134 1.81 9.83 -12.29
CA ILE A 134 1.77 9.24 -13.63
C ILE A 134 1.41 10.26 -14.71
N GLN A 135 0.56 11.24 -14.38
CA GLN A 135 0.19 12.33 -15.30
C GLN A 135 1.39 13.22 -15.67
N ALA A 136 2.35 13.40 -14.76
CA ALA A 136 3.58 14.13 -15.06
C ALA A 136 4.47 13.33 -16.03
N ILE A 137 4.51 12.00 -15.87
CA ILE A 137 5.23 11.10 -16.79
C ILE A 137 4.58 11.13 -18.18
N ILE A 138 3.25 11.00 -18.25
CA ILE A 138 2.50 11.04 -19.51
C ILE A 138 2.74 12.36 -20.23
N ALA A 139 2.59 13.49 -19.54
CA ALA A 139 2.81 14.81 -20.11
C ALA A 139 4.25 14.98 -20.65
N SER A 140 5.26 14.43 -19.96
CA SER A 140 6.65 14.46 -20.42
C SER A 140 6.82 13.68 -21.73
N ILE A 141 6.22 12.50 -21.84
CA ILE A 141 6.32 11.65 -23.04
C ILE A 141 5.62 12.32 -24.23
N GLU A 142 4.44 12.89 -24.02
CA GLU A 142 3.70 13.60 -25.07
C GLU A 142 4.43 14.84 -25.57
N ALA A 143 5.06 15.60 -24.66
CA ALA A 143 5.87 16.76 -25.02
C ALA A 143 7.07 16.37 -25.91
N ASP A 144 7.81 15.33 -25.54
CA ASP A 144 8.94 14.83 -26.33
C ASP A 144 8.51 14.36 -27.73
N ALA A 145 7.38 13.66 -27.84
CA ALA A 145 6.82 13.23 -29.12
C ALA A 145 6.44 14.42 -30.00
N SER A 146 5.80 15.46 -29.44
CA SER A 146 5.42 16.66 -30.18
C SER A 146 6.63 17.47 -30.67
N ALA A 147 7.72 17.51 -29.89
CA ALA A 147 8.96 18.17 -30.28
C ALA A 147 9.65 17.42 -31.44
N ALA A 148 9.65 16.09 -31.41
CA ALA A 148 10.20 15.27 -32.48
C ALA A 148 9.42 15.40 -33.81
N GLU A 149 8.11 15.62 -33.76
CA GLU A 149 7.27 15.88 -34.95
C GLU A 149 7.43 17.30 -35.50
N ALA A 150 7.73 18.29 -34.66
CA ALA A 150 7.95 19.67 -35.09
C ALA A 150 9.32 19.88 -35.78
N ASP A 151 10.30 19.03 -35.46
CA ASP A 151 11.65 19.04 -36.04
C ASP A 151 11.80 18.13 -37.29
N ALA A 152 10.72 17.43 -37.71
CA ALA A 152 10.68 16.52 -38.87
C ALA A 152 10.05 17.15 -40.12
#